data_AF-A0A8C2ZK77-F1
#
_entry.id   AF-A0A8C2ZK77-F1
#
_cell.length_a   1.000
_cell.length_b   1.000
_cell.length_c   1.000
_cell.angle_alpha   90.00
_cell.angle_beta   90.00
_cell.angle_gamma   90.00
#
_symmetry.space_group_name_H-M   'P 1'
#
loop_
_entity.id
_entity.type
_entity.pdbx_description
1 polymer ?
#
loop_
_entity_poly.entity_id
_entity_poly.type
_entity_poly.pdbx_seq_one_letter_code
_entity_poly.pdbx_strand_id
1 'polypeptide(L)'
;MKTDVAYNQLVDMERRQEANRKAQINCRCAIALVTVAVVLLAATALYIVLTLRVSSSHPAPSSSLHPPRRESCSDPCKIVLVESIPEGLEFNSSTTHPTIFKAWLNLMGEARSSIDIASFYWSLTNKDTGTHEPTANQGETILNTLADLSGKLSVRIAVNTPQGSQPQGDLRLLNNSGADIRTVNMKELTSGVLHTKFWVVDKKHIYIGSANMDWRSLTQVKELGAVVYNCSCLAADLGKIFEAYWLLGDSESIPSPWPSSFATLYNKDTPLQLPLNSTPSSVYLSSSPPSFCAAGRTPDLQSILSVMEDAESFIYIAVMNYLPTMEFSHPKRYWADIDTQLRRVGYEKRVKVRLLISCWASTKPVMFSFLKSLASVYDPKSGLDIQVRLFVVPASPKQKEIPFARVNHNKYMVTDKIAYIGTSNWSGDYFVSTAGSALVVNQTASVSPEPTVQSQLRAVFERDWDSNYSTPVAQHFNHKHLC
;
A
#
# COMPACT_ATOMS: atom_id res chain seq x y z
N MET A 1 -76.73 -29.12 -59.52
CA MET A 1 -76.16 -27.92 -60.16
C MET A 1 -74.69 -27.86 -59.77
N LYS A 2 -73.78 -28.12 -60.73
CA LYS A 2 -72.32 -28.06 -60.57
C LYS A 2 -71.88 -26.61 -60.71
N THR A 3 -71.23 -25.98 -59.73
CA THR A 3 -70.46 -24.73 -59.95
C THR A 3 -69.41 -24.34 -58.89
N ASP A 4 -69.13 -25.08 -57.81
CA ASP A 4 -68.20 -24.56 -56.75
C ASP A 4 -66.80 -25.21 -56.68
N VAL A 5 -66.49 -26.19 -57.53
CA VAL A 5 -65.17 -26.87 -57.48
C VAL A 5 -64.06 -26.04 -58.15
N ALA A 6 -64.39 -25.24 -59.16
CA ALA A 6 -63.39 -24.45 -59.89
C ALA A 6 -62.90 -23.21 -59.12
N TYR A 7 -63.74 -22.61 -58.26
CA TYR A 7 -63.38 -21.40 -57.49
C TYR A 7 -62.43 -21.71 -56.33
N ASN A 8 -62.62 -22.84 -55.64
CA ASN A 8 -61.75 -23.24 -54.53
C ASN A 8 -60.34 -23.67 -54.96
N GLN A 9 -60.16 -24.19 -56.18
CA GLN A 9 -58.82 -24.51 -56.72
C GLN A 9 -58.03 -23.26 -57.12
N LEU A 10 -58.70 -22.20 -57.59
CA LEU A 10 -58.05 -20.92 -57.92
C LEU A 10 -57.54 -20.21 -56.66
N VAL A 11 -58.33 -20.19 -55.57
CA VAL A 11 -57.95 -19.57 -54.30
C VAL A 11 -56.78 -20.30 -53.61
N ASP A 12 -56.72 -21.64 -53.70
CA ASP A 12 -55.61 -22.41 -53.13
C ASP A 12 -54.32 -22.28 -53.97
N MET A 13 -54.43 -22.12 -55.30
CA MET A 13 -53.29 -21.80 -56.16
C MET A 13 -52.73 -20.39 -55.90
N GLU A 14 -53.60 -19.38 -55.75
CA GLU A 14 -53.18 -18.01 -55.44
C GLU A 14 -52.51 -17.92 -54.06
N ARG A 15 -53.04 -18.61 -53.03
CA ARG A 15 -52.41 -18.69 -51.71
C ARG A 15 -51.05 -19.37 -51.73
N ARG A 16 -50.88 -20.45 -52.51
CA ARG A 16 -49.57 -21.11 -52.66
C ARG A 16 -48.58 -20.24 -53.42
N GLN A 17 -49.02 -19.50 -54.44
CA GLN A 17 -48.17 -18.52 -55.13
C GLN A 17 -47.75 -17.37 -54.21
N GLU A 18 -48.65 -16.87 -53.36
CA GLU A 18 -48.34 -15.78 -52.43
C GLU A 18 -47.40 -16.26 -51.30
N ALA A 19 -47.59 -17.48 -50.79
CA ALA A 19 -46.71 -18.09 -49.80
C ALA A 19 -45.30 -18.34 -50.37
N ASN A 20 -45.21 -18.87 -51.59
CA ASN A 20 -43.92 -19.04 -52.28
C ASN A 20 -43.24 -17.69 -52.57
N ARG A 21 -44.00 -16.66 -52.95
CA ARG A 21 -43.47 -15.31 -53.16
C ARG A 21 -42.94 -14.69 -51.86
N LYS A 22 -43.63 -14.86 -50.73
CA LYS A 22 -43.17 -14.41 -49.40
C LYS A 22 -41.93 -15.16 -48.94
N ALA A 23 -41.89 -16.50 -49.11
CA ALA A 23 -40.71 -17.30 -48.80
C ALA A 23 -39.49 -16.91 -49.65
N GLN A 24 -39.71 -16.62 -50.94
CA GLN A 24 -38.66 -16.20 -51.85
C GLN A 24 -38.14 -14.79 -51.54
N ILE A 25 -39.00 -13.86 -51.11
CA ILE A 25 -38.60 -12.53 -50.63
C ILE A 25 -37.81 -12.65 -49.32
N ASN A 26 -38.26 -13.46 -48.37
CA ASN A 26 -37.55 -13.67 -47.11
C ASN A 26 -36.18 -14.32 -47.32
N CYS A 27 -36.08 -15.28 -48.23
CA CYS A 27 -34.80 -15.90 -48.61
C CYS A 27 -33.86 -14.88 -49.27
N ARG A 28 -34.36 -14.02 -50.17
CA ARG A 28 -33.58 -12.94 -50.78
C ARG A 28 -33.11 -11.89 -49.75
N CYS A 29 -33.96 -11.52 -48.79
CA CYS A 29 -33.57 -10.62 -47.70
C CYS A 29 -32.53 -11.26 -46.77
N ALA A 30 -32.67 -12.54 -46.44
CA ALA A 30 -31.69 -13.27 -45.63
C ALA A 30 -30.33 -13.37 -46.35
N ILE A 31 -30.34 -13.69 -47.64
CA ILE A 31 -29.13 -13.70 -48.48
C ILE A 31 -28.50 -12.31 -48.51
N ALA A 32 -29.29 -11.24 -48.70
CA ALA A 32 -28.78 -9.87 -48.69
C ALA A 32 -28.14 -9.49 -47.35
N LEU A 33 -28.79 -9.83 -46.22
CA LEU A 33 -28.26 -9.58 -44.87
C LEU A 33 -26.97 -10.35 -44.60
N VAL A 34 -26.90 -11.63 -44.99
CA VAL A 34 -25.68 -12.44 -44.87
C VAL A 34 -24.57 -11.86 -45.75
N THR A 35 -24.89 -11.43 -46.98
CA THR A 35 -23.92 -10.83 -47.89
C THR A 35 -23.35 -9.54 -47.31
N VAL A 36 -24.19 -8.67 -46.75
CA VAL A 36 -23.77 -7.44 -46.07
C VAL A 36 -22.90 -7.75 -44.85
N ALA A 37 -23.28 -8.74 -44.02
CA ALA A 37 -22.49 -9.15 -42.87
C ALA A 37 -21.10 -9.68 -43.26
N VAL A 38 -21.03 -10.49 -44.33
CA VAL A 38 -19.75 -11.01 -44.86
C VAL A 38 -18.89 -9.88 -45.42
N VAL A 39 -19.47 -8.91 -46.14
CA VAL A 39 -18.73 -7.75 -46.65
C VAL A 39 -18.21 -6.89 -45.50
N LEU A 40 -18.99 -6.67 -44.44
CA LEU A 40 -18.56 -5.93 -43.26
C LEU A 40 -17.43 -6.65 -42.50
N LEU A 41 -17.50 -7.97 -42.37
CA LEU A 41 -16.43 -8.78 -41.76
C LEU A 41 -15.16 -8.78 -42.61
N ALA A 42 -15.28 -8.84 -43.94
CA ALA A 42 -14.14 -8.73 -44.83
C ALA A 42 -13.51 -7.32 -44.77
N ALA A 43 -14.34 -6.27 -44.69
CA ALA A 43 -13.87 -4.89 -44.56
C ALA A 43 -13.16 -4.64 -43.22
N THR A 44 -13.67 -5.18 -42.11
CA THR A 44 -12.99 -5.08 -40.80
C THR A 44 -11.71 -5.89 -40.76
N ALA A 45 -11.68 -7.09 -41.32
CA ALA A 45 -10.45 -7.87 -41.47
C ALA A 45 -9.40 -7.14 -42.33
N LEU A 46 -9.82 -6.55 -43.46
CA LEU A 46 -8.96 -5.75 -44.32
C LEU A 46 -8.45 -4.49 -43.60
N TYR A 47 -9.31 -3.81 -42.84
CA TYR A 47 -8.93 -2.66 -42.00
C TYR A 47 -7.90 -3.05 -40.93
N ILE A 48 -8.08 -4.19 -40.27
CA ILE A 48 -7.11 -4.73 -39.29
C ILE A 48 -5.77 -5.05 -39.97
N VAL A 49 -5.78 -5.69 -41.15
CA VAL A 49 -4.55 -6.00 -41.91
C VAL A 49 -3.84 -4.74 -42.42
N LEU A 50 -4.60 -3.74 -42.88
CA LEU A 50 -4.06 -2.47 -43.36
C LEU A 50 -3.52 -1.61 -42.21
N THR A 51 -4.20 -1.58 -41.05
CA THR A 51 -3.70 -0.87 -39.85
C THR A 51 -2.50 -1.56 -39.21
N LEU A 52 -2.46 -2.90 -39.19
CA LEU A 52 -1.28 -3.67 -38.80
C LEU A 52 -0.08 -3.42 -39.73
N ARG A 53 -0.32 -3.18 -41.03
CA ARG A 53 0.74 -2.83 -42.00
C ARG A 53 1.18 -1.36 -41.96
N VAL A 54 0.34 -0.45 -41.46
CA VAL A 54 0.65 1.00 -41.39
C VAL A 54 1.35 1.38 -40.06
N SER A 55 1.40 0.50 -39.06
CA SER A 55 2.21 0.71 -37.85
C SER A 55 3.70 0.36 -37.98
N SER A 56 4.23 0.15 -39.20
CA SER A 56 5.64 -0.17 -39.44
C SER A 56 6.37 0.90 -40.28
N SER A 57 6.35 2.15 -39.84
CA SER A 57 7.36 3.14 -40.25
C SER A 57 7.39 4.33 -39.28
N HIS A 58 7.73 4.06 -38.02
CA HIS A 58 8.34 5.09 -37.19
C HIS A 58 9.85 5.05 -37.43
N PRO A 59 10.50 6.18 -37.78
CA PRO A 59 11.95 6.23 -37.81
C PRO A 59 12.45 5.93 -36.39
N ALA A 60 13.41 5.00 -36.29
CA ALA A 60 14.04 4.64 -35.03
C ALA A 60 14.52 5.92 -34.32
N PRO A 61 14.21 6.12 -33.03
CA PRO A 61 14.92 7.11 -32.25
C PRO A 61 16.39 6.66 -32.24
N SER A 62 17.25 7.43 -32.88
CA SER A 62 18.69 7.35 -32.69
C SER A 62 19.01 7.87 -31.29
N SER A 63 18.72 7.06 -30.28
CA SER A 63 19.38 7.11 -28.99
C SER A 63 19.79 5.68 -28.69
N SER A 64 21.10 5.47 -28.61
CA SER A 64 21.70 4.31 -27.98
C SER A 64 21.30 4.32 -26.49
N LEU A 65 20.05 3.97 -26.20
CA LEU A 65 19.63 3.58 -24.87
C LEU A 65 20.18 2.16 -24.68
N HIS A 66 21.42 2.09 -24.21
CA HIS A 66 21.80 0.92 -23.45
C HIS A 66 20.72 0.73 -22.36
N PRO A 67 20.09 -0.46 -22.24
CA PRO A 67 19.34 -0.74 -21.04
C PRO A 67 20.28 -0.42 -19.87
N PRO A 68 19.85 0.35 -18.86
CA PRO A 68 20.70 0.64 -17.72
C PRO A 68 21.29 -0.68 -17.26
N ARG A 69 22.63 -0.75 -17.27
CA ARG A 69 23.35 -1.97 -16.89
C ARG A 69 22.73 -2.42 -15.56
N ARG A 70 22.31 -3.69 -15.49
CA ARG A 70 22.00 -4.31 -14.21
C ARG A 70 23.29 -4.26 -13.41
N GLU A 71 23.49 -3.20 -12.64
CA GLU A 71 24.49 -3.17 -11.61
C GLU A 71 24.11 -4.28 -10.65
N SER A 72 24.91 -5.34 -10.62
CA SER A 72 24.76 -6.39 -9.63
C SER A 72 25.01 -5.74 -8.27
N CYS A 73 23.94 -5.50 -7.52
CA CYS A 73 24.08 -4.98 -6.17
C CYS A 73 24.64 -6.08 -5.27
N SER A 74 25.85 -5.87 -4.74
CA SER A 74 26.51 -6.79 -3.81
C SER A 74 26.64 -6.19 -2.41
N ASP A 75 25.78 -5.22 -2.08
CA ASP A 75 25.79 -4.55 -0.79
C ASP A 75 25.56 -5.55 0.35
N PRO A 76 26.35 -5.51 1.44
CA PRO A 76 26.18 -6.36 2.60
C PRO A 76 25.06 -5.82 3.50
N CYS A 77 23.85 -5.77 2.97
CA CYS A 77 22.72 -5.13 3.62
C CYS A 77 22.35 -5.86 4.93
N LYS A 78 22.19 -5.09 6.01
CA LYS A 78 21.67 -5.59 7.29
C LYS A 78 20.31 -4.99 7.58
N ILE A 79 19.28 -5.83 7.65
CA ILE A 79 17.92 -5.43 7.98
C ILE A 79 17.57 -5.78 9.43
N VAL A 80 16.88 -4.86 10.10
CA VAL A 80 16.44 -5.00 11.49
C VAL A 80 14.97 -4.58 11.56
N LEU A 81 14.11 -5.48 12.02
CA LEU A 81 12.74 -5.16 12.37
C LEU A 81 12.73 -4.38 13.70
N VAL A 82 11.94 -3.30 13.78
CA VAL A 82 11.88 -2.40 14.93
C VAL A 82 10.44 -2.13 15.34
N GLU A 83 10.20 -1.99 16.64
CA GLU A 83 8.87 -1.79 17.21
C GLU A 83 8.87 -0.70 18.28
N SER A 84 7.84 0.16 18.30
CA SER A 84 7.49 0.89 19.53
C SER A 84 6.42 0.09 20.24
N ILE A 85 6.63 -0.20 21.53
CA ILE A 85 5.63 -0.85 22.38
C ILE A 85 5.13 0.21 23.38
N PRO A 86 3.81 0.50 23.44
CA PRO A 86 3.25 1.47 24.36
C PRO A 86 3.63 1.19 25.81
N GLU A 87 3.94 2.23 26.57
CA GLU A 87 4.24 2.12 28.00
C GLU A 87 3.20 1.28 28.75
N GLY A 88 3.66 0.30 29.53
CA GLY A 88 2.81 -0.64 30.28
C GLY A 88 2.08 -1.70 29.43
N LEU A 89 2.32 -1.80 28.12
CA LEU A 89 1.90 -2.94 27.31
C LEU A 89 2.97 -4.03 27.37
N GLU A 90 2.64 -5.20 27.91
CA GLU A 90 3.59 -6.28 28.14
C GLU A 90 3.13 -7.57 27.47
N PHE A 91 4.05 -8.27 26.79
CA PHE A 91 3.77 -9.57 26.19
C PHE A 91 4.49 -10.67 26.96
N ASN A 92 3.76 -11.75 27.27
CA ASN A 92 4.39 -12.98 27.74
C ASN A 92 4.98 -13.76 26.55
N SER A 93 6.06 -13.23 25.96
CA SER A 93 6.71 -13.77 24.76
C SER A 93 8.17 -13.35 24.71
N SER A 94 9.01 -14.19 24.11
CA SER A 94 10.41 -13.88 23.82
C SER A 94 10.61 -13.04 22.55
N THR A 95 9.56 -12.88 21.72
CA THR A 95 9.61 -12.08 20.49
C THR A 95 9.74 -10.59 20.83
N THR A 96 10.95 -10.07 20.71
CA THR A 96 11.29 -8.68 21.02
C THR A 96 12.17 -8.09 19.93
N HIS A 97 12.03 -6.78 19.71
CA HIS A 97 12.76 -6.04 18.69
C HIS A 97 13.28 -4.71 19.27
N PRO A 98 14.37 -4.13 18.71
CA PRO A 98 14.83 -2.81 19.11
C PRO A 98 13.74 -1.74 18.92
N THR A 99 13.77 -0.72 19.78
CA THR A 99 12.79 0.36 19.69
C THR A 99 13.03 1.26 18.50
N ILE A 100 11.98 1.84 17.93
CA ILE A 100 12.11 2.82 16.84
C ILE A 100 12.96 4.02 17.29
N PHE A 101 12.80 4.47 18.55
CA PHE A 101 13.66 5.49 19.14
C PHE A 101 15.15 5.15 19.06
N LYS A 102 15.55 3.94 19.49
CA LYS A 102 16.95 3.49 19.39
C LYS A 102 17.39 3.38 17.94
N ALA A 103 16.52 2.93 17.05
CA ALA A 103 16.83 2.78 15.63
C ALA A 103 17.11 4.14 14.97
N TRP A 104 16.29 5.16 15.26
CA TRP A 104 16.50 6.52 14.76
C TRP A 104 17.77 7.16 15.33
N LEU A 105 18.06 6.98 16.62
CA LEU A 105 19.32 7.42 17.21
C LEU A 105 20.53 6.77 16.52
N ASN A 106 20.48 5.47 16.26
CA ASN A 106 21.55 4.77 15.57
C ASN A 106 21.74 5.29 14.13
N LEU A 107 20.65 5.52 13.39
CA LEU A 107 20.73 6.11 12.05
C LEU A 107 21.38 7.50 12.06
N MET A 108 21.02 8.36 13.01
CA MET A 108 21.64 9.67 13.19
C MET A 108 23.12 9.56 13.59
N GLY A 109 23.47 8.58 14.44
CA GLY A 109 24.86 8.31 14.82
C GLY A 109 25.73 7.78 13.67
N GLU A 110 25.12 7.11 12.68
CA GLU A 110 25.80 6.65 11.47
C GLU A 110 25.94 7.74 10.40
N ALA A 111 25.14 8.81 10.46
CA ALA A 111 25.14 9.87 9.44
C ALA A 111 26.50 10.60 9.37
N ARG A 112 26.97 10.83 8.14
CA ARG A 112 28.25 11.51 7.84
C ARG A 112 28.10 12.65 6.85
N SER A 113 27.03 12.68 6.06
CA SER A 113 26.85 13.65 4.97
C SER A 113 25.41 14.16 4.83
N SER A 114 24.40 13.29 4.90
CA SER A 114 23.02 13.68 4.64
C SER A 114 21.97 12.85 5.36
N ILE A 115 20.84 13.48 5.68
CA ILE A 115 19.63 12.84 6.19
C ILE A 115 18.43 13.41 5.44
N ASP A 116 17.73 12.56 4.70
CA ASP A 116 16.50 12.89 3.99
C ASP A 116 15.30 12.23 4.69
N ILE A 117 14.28 13.01 5.06
CA ILE A 117 13.13 12.55 5.84
C ILE A 117 11.82 12.88 5.11
N ALA A 118 11.03 11.85 4.79
CA ALA A 118 9.65 12.00 4.33
C ALA A 118 8.69 11.77 5.50
N SER A 119 7.77 12.71 5.74
CA SER A 119 6.95 12.71 6.96
C SER A 119 5.54 13.28 6.74
N PHE A 120 4.60 12.87 7.60
CA PHE A 120 3.23 13.39 7.59
C PHE A 120 3.07 14.66 8.43
N TYR A 121 3.51 14.65 9.70
CA TYR A 121 3.53 15.81 10.58
C TYR A 121 4.60 15.64 11.66
N TRP A 122 4.85 16.70 12.44
CA TRP A 122 5.84 16.73 13.52
C TRP A 122 5.22 17.20 14.84
N SER A 123 5.45 16.42 15.90
CA SER A 123 5.02 16.67 17.29
C SER A 123 5.86 15.86 18.26
N LEU A 124 7.18 16.07 18.25
CA LEU A 124 8.19 15.38 19.06
C LEU A 124 8.30 15.92 20.49
N THR A 125 7.53 16.94 20.86
CA THR A 125 7.53 17.54 22.21
C THR A 125 6.13 17.54 22.82
N ASN A 126 6.01 17.79 24.12
CA ASN A 126 4.74 17.96 24.84
C ASN A 126 3.92 19.21 24.44
N LYS A 127 4.45 20.09 23.56
CA LYS A 127 3.85 21.41 23.31
C LYS A 127 2.46 21.36 22.70
N ASP A 128 2.15 20.30 21.95
CA ASP A 128 0.87 20.16 21.26
C ASP A 128 -0.29 19.84 22.21
N THR A 129 0.00 19.09 23.28
CA THR A 129 -0.97 18.70 24.30
C THR A 129 -1.00 19.66 25.49
N GLY A 130 0.05 20.47 25.69
CA GLY A 130 0.22 21.27 26.91
C GLY A 130 0.44 20.42 28.16
N THR A 131 0.79 19.14 28.00
CA THR A 131 1.05 18.21 29.10
C THR A 131 2.51 18.26 29.55
N HIS A 132 2.84 17.53 30.60
CA HIS A 132 4.22 17.32 31.05
C HIS A 132 4.50 15.82 31.13
N GLU A 133 4.25 15.09 30.03
CA GLU A 133 4.46 13.65 30.00
C GLU A 133 5.97 13.36 29.93
N PRO A 134 6.58 12.71 30.94
CA PRO A 134 8.02 12.46 30.96
C PRO A 134 8.49 11.59 29.80
N THR A 135 7.59 10.75 29.28
CA THR A 135 7.87 9.82 28.18
C THR A 135 7.99 10.52 26.82
N ALA A 136 7.70 11.83 26.74
CA ALA A 136 8.02 12.64 25.56
C ALA A 136 9.52 12.90 25.41
N ASN A 137 10.34 12.65 26.45
CA ASN A 137 11.79 12.85 26.42
C ASN A 137 12.48 12.13 25.24
N GLN A 138 11.96 10.98 24.80
CA GLN A 138 12.48 10.27 23.63
C GLN A 138 12.27 11.09 22.36
N GLY A 139 11.09 11.68 22.18
CA GLY A 139 10.82 12.58 21.06
C GLY A 139 11.69 13.84 21.11
N GLU A 140 11.80 14.48 22.29
CA GLU A 140 12.63 15.66 22.50
C GLU A 140 14.11 15.37 22.21
N THR A 141 14.59 14.19 22.59
CA THR A 141 15.96 13.74 22.28
C THR A 141 16.18 13.60 20.77
N ILE A 142 15.24 13.00 20.03
CA ILE A 142 15.31 12.90 18.56
C ILE A 142 15.33 14.30 17.93
N LEU A 143 14.43 15.19 18.37
CA LEU A 143 14.34 16.55 17.84
C LEU A 143 15.64 17.33 18.04
N ASN A 144 16.20 17.29 19.26
CA ASN A 144 17.45 17.98 19.58
C ASN A 144 18.64 17.39 18.82
N THR A 145 18.70 16.06 18.68
CA THR A 145 19.78 15.40 17.92
C THR A 145 19.72 15.78 16.44
N LEU A 146 18.53 15.83 15.84
CA LEU A 146 18.35 16.29 14.47
C LEU A 146 18.75 17.77 14.33
N ALA A 147 18.33 18.64 15.25
CA ALA A 147 18.72 20.05 15.25
C ALA A 147 20.25 20.22 15.29
N ASP A 148 20.94 19.46 16.14
CA ASP A 148 22.41 19.49 16.23
C ASP A 148 23.11 19.01 14.95
N LEU A 149 22.50 18.06 14.23
CA LEU A 149 23.01 17.54 12.96
C LEU A 149 22.71 18.46 11.78
N SER A 150 21.59 19.16 11.79
CA SER A 150 21.21 20.14 10.75
C SER A 150 22.24 21.26 10.57
N GLY A 151 22.97 21.62 11.64
CA GLY A 151 24.06 22.59 11.56
C GLY A 151 25.38 22.04 11.01
N LYS A 152 25.45 20.73 10.72
CA LYS A 152 26.69 20.01 10.38
C LYS A 152 26.57 19.19 9.09
N LEU A 153 25.39 18.67 8.79
CA LEU A 153 25.07 17.77 7.68
C LEU A 153 23.93 18.35 6.84
N SER A 154 23.78 17.88 5.60
CA SER A 154 22.60 18.23 4.81
C SER A 154 21.37 17.46 5.33
N VAL A 155 20.46 18.16 6.00
CA VAL A 155 19.21 17.57 6.49
C VAL A 155 18.05 18.13 5.68
N ARG A 156 17.33 17.28 4.96
CA ARG A 156 16.18 17.66 4.12
C ARG A 156 14.90 16.97 4.60
N ILE A 157 13.82 17.73 4.73
CA ILE A 157 12.53 17.24 5.22
C ILE A 157 11.44 17.55 4.19
N ALA A 158 10.90 16.51 3.56
CA ALA A 158 9.67 16.59 2.79
C ALA A 158 8.49 16.27 3.72
N VAL A 159 7.61 17.24 3.95
CA VAL A 159 6.49 17.13 4.90
C VAL A 159 5.17 17.51 4.24
N ASN A 160 4.08 16.87 4.64
CA ASN A 160 2.74 17.26 4.19
C ASN A 160 2.42 18.71 4.56
N THR A 161 1.59 19.40 3.76
CA THR A 161 1.02 20.69 4.18
C THR A 161 0.30 20.57 5.52
N PRO A 162 0.66 21.39 6.52
CA PRO A 162 0.02 21.38 7.83
C PRO A 162 -1.50 21.50 7.72
N GLN A 163 -2.22 20.68 8.47
CA GLN A 163 -3.68 20.71 8.52
C GLN A 163 -4.17 21.39 9.80
N GLY A 164 -5.10 22.33 9.66
CA GLY A 164 -5.75 23.00 10.79
C GLY A 164 -4.75 23.64 11.74
N SER A 165 -4.81 23.27 13.02
CA SER A 165 -3.97 23.80 14.10
C SER A 165 -2.71 22.96 14.39
N GLN A 166 -2.25 22.15 13.44
CA GLN A 166 -1.05 21.31 13.63
C GLN A 166 0.17 22.16 14.06
N PRO A 167 0.85 21.81 15.17
CA PRO A 167 2.01 22.54 15.66
C PRO A 167 3.13 22.58 14.63
N GLN A 168 3.79 23.74 14.52
CA GLN A 168 4.92 23.97 13.61
C GLN A 168 6.23 24.23 14.37
N GLY A 169 6.21 24.08 15.71
CA GLY A 169 7.35 24.42 16.57
C GLY A 169 8.60 23.62 16.23
N ASP A 170 8.45 22.31 16.02
CA ASP A 170 9.54 21.39 15.74
C ASP A 170 10.19 21.67 14.39
N LEU A 171 9.39 21.83 13.33
CA LEU A 171 9.89 22.21 12.00
C LEU A 171 10.59 23.57 12.02
N ARG A 172 10.04 24.56 12.73
CA ARG A 172 10.72 25.86 12.89
C ARG A 172 12.07 25.73 13.59
N LEU A 173 12.17 24.91 14.64
CA LEU A 173 13.44 24.65 15.31
C LEU A 173 14.45 24.03 14.33
N LEU A 174 14.05 22.97 13.61
CA LEU A 174 14.92 22.29 12.65
C LEU A 174 15.39 23.21 11.53
N ASN A 175 14.49 24.04 10.97
CA ASN A 175 14.82 25.03 9.95
C ASN A 175 15.83 26.06 10.48
N ASN A 176 15.58 26.60 11.68
CA ASN A 176 16.50 27.54 12.33
C ASN A 176 17.86 26.92 12.65
N SER A 177 17.92 25.59 12.80
CA SER A 177 19.14 24.83 13.01
C SER A 177 19.85 24.40 11.72
N GLY A 178 19.30 24.72 10.54
CA GLY A 178 19.94 24.47 9.24
C GLY A 178 19.31 23.36 8.39
N ALA A 179 18.17 22.78 8.79
CA ALA A 179 17.47 21.81 7.97
C ALA A 179 16.70 22.49 6.85
N ASP A 180 16.76 21.95 5.64
CA ASP A 180 15.89 22.38 4.54
C ASP A 180 14.52 21.70 4.65
N ILE A 181 13.46 22.49 4.67
CA ILE A 181 12.09 21.97 4.81
C ILE A 181 11.28 22.31 3.58
N ARG A 182 10.69 21.29 2.95
CA ARG A 182 9.75 21.43 1.84
C ARG A 182 8.39 20.87 2.20
N THR A 183 7.39 21.70 1.97
CA THR A 183 6.00 21.31 2.18
C THR A 183 5.41 20.80 0.86
N VAL A 184 4.90 19.58 0.84
CA VAL A 184 4.27 18.98 -0.34
C VAL A 184 2.76 19.16 -0.27
N ASN A 185 2.21 19.96 -1.19
CA ASN A 185 0.77 20.29 -1.21
C ASN A 185 -0.06 19.20 -1.88
N MET A 186 -0.20 18.08 -1.19
CA MET A 186 -0.95 16.92 -1.66
C MET A 186 -2.44 17.20 -1.87
N LYS A 187 -3.00 18.17 -1.15
CA LYS A 187 -4.40 18.58 -1.32
C LYS A 187 -4.65 19.12 -2.73
N GLU A 188 -3.79 20.00 -3.22
CA GLU A 188 -3.90 20.53 -4.59
C GLU A 188 -3.47 19.49 -5.63
N LEU A 189 -2.42 18.71 -5.35
CA LEU A 189 -1.90 17.73 -6.32
C LEU A 189 -2.83 16.54 -6.56
N THR A 190 -3.53 16.07 -5.52
CA THR A 190 -4.25 14.78 -5.53
C THR A 190 -5.49 14.72 -4.65
N SER A 191 -5.81 15.80 -3.92
CA SER A 191 -6.80 15.79 -2.83
C SER A 191 -6.48 14.85 -1.65
N GLY A 192 -5.25 14.33 -1.57
CA GLY A 192 -4.77 13.47 -0.49
C GLY A 192 -3.82 14.18 0.48
N VAL A 193 -2.99 13.37 1.16
CA VAL A 193 -1.92 13.83 2.06
C VAL A 193 -0.60 13.11 1.79
N LEU A 194 0.52 13.65 2.27
CA LEU A 194 1.80 12.92 2.30
C LEU A 194 1.84 12.09 3.58
N HIS A 195 1.45 10.82 3.49
CA HIS A 195 1.38 9.90 4.64
C HIS A 195 2.59 8.98 4.77
N THR A 196 3.67 9.27 4.07
CA THR A 196 4.92 8.50 4.14
C THR A 196 5.68 8.78 5.44
N LYS A 197 6.37 7.76 5.98
CA LYS A 197 7.32 7.89 7.09
C LYS A 197 8.57 7.05 6.79
N PHE A 198 9.56 7.67 6.14
CA PHE A 198 10.84 7.01 5.89
C PHE A 198 12.00 7.98 6.01
N TRP A 199 13.19 7.43 6.24
CA TRP A 199 14.47 8.16 6.28
C TRP A 199 15.41 7.55 5.26
N VAL A 200 16.21 8.36 4.58
CA VAL A 200 17.37 7.95 3.79
C VAL A 200 18.60 8.68 4.34
N VAL A 201 19.56 7.92 4.87
CA VAL A 201 20.77 8.47 5.49
C VAL A 201 21.98 8.11 4.64
N ASP A 202 22.76 9.13 4.26
CA ASP A 202 23.96 9.04 3.41
C ASP A 202 23.77 8.25 2.11
N LYS A 203 22.53 8.19 1.59
CA LYS A 203 22.14 7.32 0.46
C LYS A 203 22.59 5.86 0.64
N LYS A 204 22.64 5.40 1.90
CA LYS A 204 23.24 4.13 2.30
C LYS A 204 22.38 3.36 3.32
N HIS A 205 21.71 4.06 4.22
CA HIS A 205 20.86 3.47 5.25
C HIS A 205 19.43 3.98 5.09
N ILE A 206 18.43 3.15 5.41
CA ILE A 206 17.03 3.55 5.37
C ILE A 206 16.26 3.13 6.61
N TYR A 207 15.24 3.90 6.97
CA TYR A 207 14.14 3.48 7.84
C TYR A 207 12.83 3.62 7.08
N ILE A 208 11.90 2.67 7.22
CA ILE A 208 10.53 2.78 6.70
C ILE A 208 9.57 2.06 7.66
N GLY A 209 8.43 2.69 7.97
CA GLY A 209 7.46 2.10 8.88
C GLY A 209 6.27 3.00 9.20
N SER A 210 5.57 2.67 10.27
CA SER A 210 4.30 3.32 10.62
C SER A 210 4.44 4.56 11.50
N ALA A 211 5.54 4.70 12.25
CA ALA A 211 5.74 5.77 13.22
C ALA A 211 5.81 7.16 12.58
N ASN A 212 4.94 8.07 13.03
CA ASN A 212 5.02 9.51 12.71
C ASN A 212 6.18 10.17 13.47
N MET A 213 6.55 11.39 13.09
CA MET A 213 7.49 12.22 13.86
C MET A 213 6.80 12.78 15.10
N ASP A 214 6.38 11.89 15.98
CA ASP A 214 5.52 12.17 17.12
C ASP A 214 6.08 11.42 18.33
N TRP A 215 6.25 12.10 19.46
CA TRP A 215 6.81 11.45 20.65
C TRP A 215 5.95 10.26 21.11
N ARG A 216 4.62 10.31 20.88
CA ARG A 216 3.70 9.21 21.17
C ARG A 216 3.98 8.00 20.28
N SER A 217 4.43 8.20 19.03
CA SER A 217 4.86 7.10 18.16
C SER A 217 6.08 6.35 18.71
N LEU A 218 6.86 6.97 19.60
CA LEU A 218 8.05 6.34 20.20
C LEU A 218 7.73 5.62 21.51
N THR A 219 6.72 6.07 22.26
CA THR A 219 6.47 5.57 23.63
C THR A 219 5.02 5.18 23.95
N GLN A 220 4.02 5.69 23.24
CA GLN A 220 2.60 5.52 23.60
C GLN A 220 1.75 4.80 22.56
N VAL A 221 2.28 4.61 21.36
CA VAL A 221 1.61 3.99 20.22
C VAL A 221 2.39 2.75 19.82
N LYS A 222 1.66 1.69 19.47
CA LYS A 222 2.26 0.47 18.95
C LYS A 222 2.55 0.67 17.47
N GLU A 223 3.84 0.70 17.14
CA GLU A 223 4.34 0.98 15.81
C GLU A 223 5.30 -0.14 15.36
N LEU A 224 5.45 -0.30 14.04
CA LEU A 224 6.38 -1.25 13.44
C LEU A 224 7.05 -0.64 12.21
N GLY A 225 8.32 -0.97 12.01
CA GLY A 225 9.08 -0.59 10.83
C GLY A 225 10.29 -1.48 10.62
N ALA A 226 11.08 -1.16 9.61
CA ALA A 226 12.36 -1.78 9.34
C ALA A 226 13.45 -0.72 9.14
N VAL A 227 14.65 -1.01 9.65
CA VAL A 227 15.87 -0.29 9.31
C VAL A 227 16.75 -1.19 8.46
N VAL A 228 17.30 -0.66 7.37
CA VAL A 228 18.28 -1.37 6.53
C VAL A 228 19.58 -0.57 6.51
N TYR A 229 20.66 -1.17 6.99
CA TYR A 229 21.99 -0.58 7.02
C TYR A 229 22.86 -1.09 5.87
N ASN A 230 23.81 -0.26 5.43
CA ASN A 230 24.81 -0.62 4.41
C ASN A 230 24.19 -1.16 3.12
N CYS A 231 23.14 -0.50 2.65
CA CYS A 231 22.32 -0.94 1.52
C CYS A 231 22.10 0.21 0.53
N SER A 232 23.18 0.67 -0.07
CA SER A 232 23.22 1.80 -0.98
C SER A 232 22.31 1.63 -2.20
N CYS A 233 22.18 0.44 -2.78
CA CYS A 233 21.27 0.24 -3.92
C CYS A 233 19.80 0.46 -3.54
N LEU A 234 19.37 -0.08 -2.39
CA LEU A 234 18.01 0.09 -1.89
C LEU A 234 17.77 1.54 -1.43
N ALA A 235 18.76 2.15 -0.79
CA ALA A 235 18.71 3.55 -0.37
C ALA A 235 18.65 4.51 -1.56
N ALA A 236 19.38 4.22 -2.65
CA ALA A 236 19.29 4.97 -3.90
C ALA A 236 17.91 4.85 -4.54
N ASP A 237 17.29 3.66 -4.49
CA ASP A 237 15.95 3.44 -5.00
C ASP A 237 14.86 4.16 -4.17
N LEU A 238 14.96 4.13 -2.84
CA LEU A 238 14.09 4.92 -1.95
C LEU A 238 14.34 6.42 -2.13
N GLY A 239 15.58 6.82 -2.35
CA GLY A 239 15.97 8.19 -2.65
C GLY A 239 15.23 8.77 -3.86
N LYS A 240 14.92 7.97 -4.89
CA LYS A 240 14.10 8.43 -6.03
C LYS A 240 12.68 8.82 -5.60
N ILE A 241 12.10 8.10 -4.64
CA ILE A 241 10.78 8.44 -4.07
C ILE A 241 10.90 9.75 -3.27
N PHE A 242 11.96 9.90 -2.48
CA PHE A 242 12.22 11.15 -1.75
C PHE A 242 12.36 12.35 -2.68
N GLU A 243 13.21 12.24 -3.72
CA GLU A 243 13.42 13.32 -4.68
C GLU A 243 12.13 13.68 -5.42
N ALA A 244 11.23 12.72 -5.66
CA ALA A 244 9.92 13.01 -6.25
C ALA A 244 9.08 13.90 -5.32
N TYR A 245 9.06 13.61 -4.02
CA TYR A 245 8.42 14.49 -3.02
C TYR A 245 9.10 15.85 -2.94
N TRP A 246 10.45 15.85 -2.97
CA TRP A 246 11.25 17.07 -2.91
C TRP A 246 10.96 17.99 -4.10
N LEU A 247 10.87 17.45 -5.32
CA LEU A 247 10.48 18.17 -6.53
C LEU A 247 9.07 18.74 -6.41
N LEU A 248 8.11 17.93 -5.96
CA LEU A 248 6.72 18.34 -5.84
C LEU A 248 6.47 19.36 -4.72
N GLY A 249 7.39 19.49 -3.77
CA GLY A 249 7.36 20.58 -2.79
C GLY A 249 7.46 21.98 -3.42
N ASP A 250 8.06 22.08 -4.61
CA ASP A 250 8.22 23.33 -5.37
C ASP A 250 7.39 23.33 -6.67
N SER A 251 6.43 22.41 -6.83
CA SER A 251 5.66 22.25 -8.06
C SER A 251 4.16 22.37 -7.84
N GLU A 252 3.48 23.01 -8.79
CA GLU A 252 2.01 23.11 -8.82
C GLU A 252 1.35 21.90 -9.50
N SER A 253 2.11 21.04 -10.17
CA SER A 253 1.56 19.92 -10.91
C SER A 253 2.46 18.69 -10.88
N ILE A 254 1.86 17.52 -11.09
CA ILE A 254 2.58 16.25 -11.14
C ILE A 254 3.11 16.05 -12.58
N PRO A 255 4.43 15.84 -12.78
CA PRO A 255 4.96 15.55 -14.11
C PRO A 255 4.34 14.31 -14.73
N SER A 256 3.94 14.41 -16.00
CA SER A 256 3.43 13.28 -16.78
C SER A 256 3.94 13.37 -18.23
N PRO A 257 4.86 12.48 -18.65
CA PRO A 257 5.54 11.47 -17.83
C PRO A 257 6.52 12.07 -16.81
N TRP A 258 6.84 11.29 -15.78
CA TRP A 258 7.95 11.62 -14.86
C TRP A 258 9.30 11.60 -15.59
N PRO A 259 10.26 12.49 -15.23
CA PRO A 259 11.61 12.44 -15.77
C PRO A 259 12.30 11.08 -15.49
N SER A 260 13.16 10.65 -16.41
CA SER A 260 13.81 9.34 -16.35
C SER A 260 14.73 9.16 -15.12
N SER A 261 15.21 10.25 -14.51
CA SER A 261 15.98 10.23 -13.26
C SER A 261 15.22 9.62 -12.07
N PHE A 262 13.88 9.66 -12.11
CA PHE A 262 13.01 9.08 -11.06
C PHE A 262 12.63 7.63 -11.36
N ALA A 263 12.89 7.12 -12.57
CA ALA A 263 12.52 5.77 -12.97
C ALA A 263 13.32 4.70 -12.21
N THR A 264 12.74 3.52 -12.03
CA THR A 264 13.41 2.38 -11.39
C THR A 264 13.29 1.11 -12.22
N LEU A 265 14.28 0.22 -12.04
CA LEU A 265 14.26 -1.13 -12.59
C LEU A 265 13.68 -2.14 -11.59
N TYR A 266 13.47 -1.73 -10.34
CA TYR A 266 13.10 -2.61 -9.25
C TYR A 266 11.60 -2.52 -8.97
N ASN A 267 10.91 -3.65 -9.10
CA ASN A 267 9.46 -3.75 -8.97
C ASN A 267 9.06 -5.19 -8.63
N LYS A 268 7.76 -5.45 -8.52
CA LYS A 268 7.24 -6.80 -8.20
C LYS A 268 7.68 -7.90 -9.18
N ASP A 269 7.92 -7.57 -10.44
CA ASP A 269 8.28 -8.53 -11.51
C ASP A 269 9.81 -8.65 -11.68
N THR A 270 10.54 -7.57 -11.42
CA THR A 270 12.02 -7.52 -11.44
C THR A 270 12.57 -6.94 -10.13
N PRO A 271 12.43 -7.64 -8.99
CA PRO A 271 12.89 -7.13 -7.71
C PRO A 271 14.42 -7.05 -7.65
N LEU A 272 14.92 -6.13 -6.81
CA LEU A 272 16.33 -6.01 -6.48
C LEU A 272 16.78 -7.28 -5.75
N GLN A 273 17.75 -7.99 -6.33
CA GLN A 273 18.36 -9.18 -5.73
C GLN A 273 19.58 -8.77 -4.91
N LEU A 274 19.55 -9.01 -3.61
CA LEU A 274 20.67 -8.76 -2.70
C LEU A 274 20.56 -9.63 -1.43
N PRO A 275 21.66 -9.86 -0.70
CA PRO A 275 21.58 -10.51 0.60
C PRO A 275 21.08 -9.53 1.67
N LEU A 276 20.08 -9.93 2.45
CA LEU A 276 19.68 -9.26 3.69
C LEU A 276 20.08 -10.16 4.87
N ASN A 277 20.96 -9.67 5.75
CA ASN A 277 21.52 -10.49 6.84
C ASN A 277 22.12 -11.80 6.30
N SER A 278 22.93 -11.70 5.26
CA SER A 278 23.54 -12.85 4.55
C SER A 278 22.54 -13.82 3.90
N THR A 279 21.25 -13.53 3.92
CA THR A 279 20.20 -14.37 3.31
C THR A 279 19.84 -13.81 1.93
N PRO A 280 20.02 -14.56 0.83
CA PRO A 280 19.59 -14.12 -0.50
C PRO A 280 18.10 -13.72 -0.48
N SER A 281 17.83 -12.50 -0.94
CA SER A 281 16.53 -11.86 -0.82
C SER A 281 16.17 -11.13 -2.12
N SER A 282 14.87 -11.13 -2.42
CA SER A 282 14.28 -10.27 -3.45
C SER A 282 13.54 -9.13 -2.78
N VAL A 283 13.91 -7.89 -3.10
CA VAL A 283 13.42 -6.69 -2.42
C VAL A 283 12.93 -5.69 -3.45
N TYR A 284 11.83 -5.01 -3.17
CA TYR A 284 11.44 -3.82 -3.91
C TYR A 284 10.65 -2.85 -3.04
N LEU A 285 10.56 -1.61 -3.51
CA LEU A 285 9.76 -0.56 -2.88
C LEU A 285 8.54 -0.26 -3.75
N SER A 286 7.41 -0.03 -3.11
CA SER A 286 6.18 0.40 -3.76
C SER A 286 5.79 1.80 -3.31
N SER A 287 4.95 2.46 -4.09
CA SER A 287 4.53 3.85 -3.83
C SER A 287 3.07 4.07 -4.17
N SER A 288 2.42 4.97 -3.42
CA SER A 288 1.12 5.53 -3.76
C SER A 288 1.23 7.07 -3.82
N PRO A 289 0.25 7.74 -4.45
CA PRO A 289 -0.72 7.19 -5.39
C PRO A 289 -0.07 6.81 -6.74
N PRO A 290 -0.78 6.16 -7.68
CA PRO A 290 -0.25 5.83 -9.00
C PRO A 290 0.34 7.02 -9.76
N SER A 291 -0.20 8.23 -9.58
CA SER A 291 0.34 9.45 -10.20
C SER A 291 1.74 9.82 -9.68
N PHE A 292 2.15 9.33 -8.52
CA PHE A 292 3.49 9.52 -7.94
C PHE A 292 4.46 8.39 -8.30
N CYS A 293 3.99 7.38 -9.02
CA CYS A 293 4.83 6.28 -9.49
C CYS A 293 5.51 6.69 -10.80
N ALA A 294 6.80 7.05 -10.72
CA ALA A 294 7.64 7.16 -11.89
C ALA A 294 7.77 5.80 -12.61
N ALA A 295 8.24 5.83 -13.87
CA ALA A 295 8.32 4.64 -14.71
C ALA A 295 9.04 3.47 -14.00
N GLY A 296 8.38 2.30 -14.02
CA GLY A 296 8.88 1.08 -13.40
C GLY A 296 8.52 0.88 -11.93
N ARG A 297 8.10 1.91 -11.17
CA ARG A 297 7.69 1.75 -9.77
C ARG A 297 6.36 1.00 -9.67
N THR A 298 6.27 -0.02 -8.83
CA THR A 298 5.00 -0.71 -8.55
C THR A 298 4.09 0.16 -7.68
N PRO A 299 2.83 0.42 -8.10
CA PRO A 299 1.83 1.02 -7.22
C PRO A 299 1.57 0.19 -5.97
N ASP A 300 1.39 0.85 -4.83
CA ASP A 300 1.29 0.20 -3.52
C ASP A 300 0.14 -0.81 -3.43
N LEU A 301 -1.05 -0.44 -3.95
CA LEU A 301 -2.19 -1.36 -4.04
C LEU A 301 -1.85 -2.61 -4.86
N GLN A 302 -1.19 -2.45 -6.01
CA GLN A 302 -0.82 -3.59 -6.85
C GLN A 302 0.15 -4.52 -6.11
N SER A 303 1.05 -3.96 -5.30
CA SER A 303 1.95 -4.74 -4.45
C SER A 303 1.16 -5.57 -3.44
N ILE A 304 0.26 -4.95 -2.68
CA ILE A 304 -0.60 -5.66 -1.72
C ILE A 304 -1.37 -6.80 -2.39
N LEU A 305 -2.06 -6.52 -3.51
CA LEU A 305 -2.85 -7.52 -4.23
C LEU A 305 -1.99 -8.67 -4.74
N SER A 306 -0.79 -8.37 -5.29
CA SER A 306 0.13 -9.40 -5.78
C SER A 306 0.73 -10.25 -4.66
N VAL A 307 1.02 -9.67 -3.49
CA VAL A 307 1.51 -10.43 -2.33
C VAL A 307 0.44 -11.35 -1.78
N MET A 308 -0.83 -10.91 -1.75
CA MET A 308 -1.96 -11.78 -1.38
C MET A 308 -2.14 -12.90 -2.40
N GLU A 309 -1.99 -12.59 -3.70
CA GLU A 309 -2.12 -13.57 -4.77
C GLU A 309 -1.01 -14.62 -4.72
N ASP A 310 0.23 -14.25 -4.38
CA ASP A 310 1.37 -15.18 -4.31
C ASP A 310 1.35 -16.12 -3.08
N ALA A 311 0.57 -15.78 -2.04
CA ALA A 311 0.47 -16.57 -0.82
C ALA A 311 -0.12 -17.98 -1.09
N GLU A 312 0.48 -19.00 -0.47
CA GLU A 312 0.06 -20.39 -0.64
C GLU A 312 -0.55 -20.99 0.62
N SER A 313 -0.17 -20.50 1.81
CA SER A 313 -0.66 -21.10 3.06
C SER A 313 -1.28 -20.11 4.04
N PHE A 314 -0.75 -18.91 4.19
CA PHE A 314 -1.36 -17.92 5.06
C PHE A 314 -1.12 -16.47 4.63
N ILE A 315 -2.03 -15.59 5.04
CA ILE A 315 -1.96 -14.12 4.95
C ILE A 315 -2.33 -13.55 6.31
N TYR A 316 -1.38 -12.90 6.97
CA TYR A 316 -1.57 -12.24 8.26
C TYR A 316 -1.38 -10.74 8.12
N ILE A 317 -2.36 -9.95 8.54
CA ILE A 317 -2.42 -8.50 8.33
C ILE A 317 -2.64 -7.81 9.65
N ALA A 318 -1.77 -6.86 10.01
CA ALA A 318 -1.99 -5.98 11.15
C ALA A 318 -2.02 -4.51 10.70
N VAL A 319 -3.20 -3.91 10.80
CA VAL A 319 -3.43 -2.52 10.39
C VAL A 319 -4.26 -1.76 11.40
N MET A 320 -4.02 -0.45 11.51
CA MET A 320 -4.81 0.43 12.36
C MET A 320 -6.28 0.49 11.91
N ASN A 321 -6.52 0.85 10.64
CA ASN A 321 -7.84 0.94 10.05
C ASN A 321 -7.94 0.03 8.83
N TYR A 322 -9.04 -0.72 8.75
CA TYR A 322 -9.42 -1.50 7.56
C TYR A 322 -10.85 -1.13 7.15
N LEU A 323 -10.99 -0.41 6.05
CA LEU A 323 -12.29 0.07 5.55
C LEU A 323 -12.30 -0.06 4.03
N PRO A 324 -13.10 -0.98 3.43
CA PRO A 324 -13.24 -1.12 1.99
C PRO A 324 -14.13 -0.01 1.41
N THR A 325 -13.74 1.24 1.66
CA THR A 325 -14.43 2.46 1.27
C THR A 325 -13.41 3.54 0.96
N MET A 326 -13.84 4.56 0.23
CA MET A 326 -13.18 5.86 0.20
C MET A 326 -13.68 6.66 1.42
N GLU A 327 -12.88 6.70 2.48
CA GLU A 327 -13.19 7.36 3.75
C GLU A 327 -13.31 8.88 3.61
N PHE A 328 -12.50 9.49 2.76
CA PHE A 328 -12.37 10.94 2.62
C PHE A 328 -13.09 11.50 1.38
N SER A 329 -13.70 10.64 0.55
CA SER A 329 -14.46 11.10 -0.62
C SER A 329 -15.86 11.60 -0.22
N HIS A 330 -16.32 12.64 -0.92
CA HIS A 330 -17.69 13.13 -0.85
C HIS A 330 -18.31 13.16 -2.26
N PRO A 331 -19.36 12.36 -2.53
CA PRO A 331 -20.01 11.40 -1.62
C PRO A 331 -19.10 10.23 -1.26
N LYS A 332 -19.39 9.55 -0.13
CA LYS A 332 -18.67 8.33 0.28
C LYS A 332 -18.86 7.25 -0.77
N ARG A 333 -17.80 6.50 -1.08
CA ARG A 333 -17.82 5.42 -2.08
C ARG A 333 -17.37 4.10 -1.49
N TYR A 334 -17.97 3.01 -1.96
CA TYR A 334 -17.47 1.66 -1.71
C TYR A 334 -16.23 1.41 -2.58
N TRP A 335 -15.20 0.76 -2.01
CA TRP A 335 -13.94 0.47 -2.69
C TRP A 335 -13.48 -0.92 -2.27
N ALA A 336 -13.61 -1.89 -3.18
CA ALA A 336 -13.66 -3.30 -2.82
C ALA A 336 -12.34 -4.06 -3.01
N ASP A 337 -11.29 -3.42 -3.53
CA ASP A 337 -10.15 -4.13 -4.14
C ASP A 337 -9.47 -5.11 -3.18
N ILE A 338 -9.10 -4.65 -1.98
CA ILE A 338 -8.48 -5.50 -0.96
C ILE A 338 -9.49 -6.52 -0.39
N ASP A 339 -10.74 -6.11 -0.13
CA ASP A 339 -11.77 -7.00 0.43
C ASP A 339 -12.09 -8.17 -0.50
N THR A 340 -12.21 -7.86 -1.79
CA THR A 340 -12.42 -8.84 -2.86
C THR A 340 -11.26 -9.82 -2.93
N GLN A 341 -10.02 -9.31 -2.89
CA GLN A 341 -8.83 -10.15 -2.94
C GLN A 341 -8.74 -11.11 -1.75
N LEU A 342 -9.00 -10.61 -0.52
CA LEU A 342 -8.99 -11.44 0.69
C LEU A 342 -10.02 -12.58 0.62
N ARG A 343 -11.24 -12.27 0.17
CA ARG A 343 -12.29 -13.28 -0.03
C ARG A 343 -11.92 -14.27 -1.13
N ARG A 344 -11.35 -13.77 -2.24
CA ARG A 344 -10.93 -14.60 -3.37
C ARG A 344 -9.88 -15.61 -2.94
N VAL A 345 -8.78 -15.18 -2.33
CA VAL A 345 -7.70 -16.11 -1.95
C VAL A 345 -8.12 -17.07 -0.83
N GLY A 346 -8.95 -16.61 0.11
CA GLY A 346 -9.52 -17.48 1.14
C GLY A 346 -10.45 -18.56 0.56
N TYR A 347 -11.24 -18.22 -0.48
CA TYR A 347 -12.18 -19.15 -1.11
C TYR A 347 -11.53 -20.05 -2.16
N GLU A 348 -10.82 -19.47 -3.12
CA GLU A 348 -10.27 -20.19 -4.28
C GLU A 348 -9.03 -20.99 -3.92
N LYS A 349 -8.15 -20.43 -3.06
CA LYS A 349 -6.87 -21.05 -2.69
C LYS A 349 -6.86 -21.71 -1.32
N ARG A 350 -7.93 -21.52 -0.52
CA ARG A 350 -8.01 -22.02 0.87
C ARG A 350 -6.88 -21.51 1.76
N VAL A 351 -6.35 -20.33 1.43
CA VAL A 351 -5.32 -19.67 2.22
C VAL A 351 -5.93 -19.20 3.55
N LYS A 352 -5.21 -19.44 4.65
CA LYS A 352 -5.61 -18.94 5.98
C LYS A 352 -5.41 -17.43 6.05
N VAL A 353 -6.47 -16.68 6.31
CA VAL A 353 -6.40 -15.23 6.44
C VAL A 353 -6.65 -14.82 7.89
N ARG A 354 -5.76 -14.02 8.47
CA ARG A 354 -5.94 -13.42 9.79
C ARG A 354 -5.76 -11.91 9.73
N LEU A 355 -6.78 -11.17 10.14
CA LEU A 355 -6.75 -9.71 10.24
C LEU A 355 -6.76 -9.29 11.71
N LEU A 356 -5.71 -8.58 12.14
CA LEU A 356 -5.59 -7.98 13.46
C LEU A 356 -5.75 -6.46 13.32
N ILE A 357 -6.91 -5.94 13.70
CA ILE A 357 -7.31 -4.56 13.44
C ILE A 357 -7.35 -3.76 14.74
N SER A 358 -6.79 -2.54 14.74
CA SER A 358 -6.83 -1.71 15.95
C SER A 358 -8.24 -1.27 16.33
N CYS A 359 -8.54 -1.30 17.64
CA CYS A 359 -9.75 -0.75 18.23
C CYS A 359 -9.34 0.29 19.28
N TRP A 360 -9.73 1.54 19.07
CA TRP A 360 -9.34 2.69 19.90
C TRP A 360 -10.39 3.80 19.79
N ALA A 361 -10.27 4.87 20.58
CA ALA A 361 -11.30 5.91 20.71
C ALA A 361 -11.70 6.61 19.39
N SER A 362 -10.83 6.59 18.37
CA SER A 362 -11.11 7.18 17.05
C SER A 362 -11.52 6.17 15.98
N THR A 363 -11.73 4.89 16.34
CA THR A 363 -12.22 3.85 15.43
C THR A 363 -13.60 4.24 14.87
N LYS A 364 -13.76 4.21 13.54
CA LYS A 364 -15.05 4.52 12.90
C LYS A 364 -16.04 3.37 13.13
N PRO A 365 -17.26 3.63 13.63
CA PRO A 365 -18.24 2.57 13.89
C PRO A 365 -18.59 1.70 12.66
N VAL A 366 -18.57 2.28 11.46
CA VAL A 366 -18.86 1.54 10.22
C VAL A 366 -17.84 0.43 9.94
N MET A 367 -16.61 0.54 10.46
CA MET A 367 -15.56 -0.47 10.31
C MET A 367 -16.03 -1.84 10.82
N PHE A 368 -16.74 -1.86 11.96
CA PHE A 368 -17.21 -3.11 12.56
C PHE A 368 -18.15 -3.90 11.64
N SER A 369 -18.94 -3.24 10.79
CA SER A 369 -19.82 -3.93 9.84
C SER A 369 -19.02 -4.71 8.79
N PHE A 370 -17.96 -4.11 8.25
CA PHE A 370 -17.08 -4.77 7.28
C PHE A 370 -16.27 -5.89 7.92
N LEU A 371 -15.73 -5.67 9.12
CA LEU A 371 -14.99 -6.70 9.86
C LEU A 371 -15.87 -7.91 10.19
N LYS A 372 -17.13 -7.70 10.59
CA LYS A 372 -18.09 -8.78 10.81
C LYS A 372 -18.40 -9.54 9.52
N SER A 373 -18.53 -8.85 8.40
CA SER A 373 -18.79 -9.46 7.08
C SER A 373 -17.62 -10.31 6.57
N LEU A 374 -16.37 -9.94 6.91
CA LEU A 374 -15.22 -10.78 6.62
C LEU A 374 -15.17 -11.99 7.57
N ALA A 375 -15.35 -11.76 8.87
CA ALA A 375 -15.33 -12.82 9.87
C ALA A 375 -16.41 -13.89 9.64
N SER A 376 -17.55 -13.53 9.03
CA SER A 376 -18.61 -14.50 8.70
C SER A 376 -18.25 -15.48 7.58
N VAL A 377 -17.12 -15.29 6.88
CA VAL A 377 -16.63 -16.24 5.88
C VAL A 377 -15.97 -17.45 6.53
N TYR A 378 -15.55 -17.35 7.81
CA TYR A 378 -14.99 -18.47 8.55
C TYR A 378 -15.99 -19.63 8.65
N ASP A 379 -15.69 -20.73 7.96
CA ASP A 379 -16.43 -21.98 8.02
C ASP A 379 -15.46 -23.17 7.85
N PRO A 380 -14.95 -23.71 8.97
CA PRO A 380 -14.04 -24.85 8.94
C PRO A 380 -14.61 -26.09 8.25
N LYS A 381 -15.94 -26.28 8.26
CA LYS A 381 -16.57 -27.43 7.60
C LYS A 381 -16.46 -27.34 6.08
N SER A 382 -16.43 -26.13 5.54
CA SER A 382 -16.23 -25.84 4.12
C SER A 382 -14.77 -25.48 3.77
N GLY A 383 -13.84 -25.65 4.72
CA GLY A 383 -12.42 -25.34 4.52
C GLY A 383 -12.13 -23.85 4.36
N LEU A 384 -12.96 -22.96 4.90
CA LEU A 384 -12.79 -21.51 4.84
C LEU A 384 -12.24 -20.97 6.16
N ASP A 385 -11.09 -20.29 6.12
CA ASP A 385 -10.37 -19.82 7.31
C ASP A 385 -10.02 -18.32 7.21
N ILE A 386 -11.04 -17.45 7.26
CA ILE A 386 -10.87 -15.99 7.36
C ILE A 386 -11.26 -15.53 8.77
N GLN A 387 -10.27 -15.18 9.57
CA GLN A 387 -10.45 -14.76 10.97
C GLN A 387 -10.13 -13.28 11.14
N VAL A 388 -10.92 -12.61 11.98
CA VAL A 388 -10.71 -11.21 12.32
C VAL A 388 -10.65 -11.06 13.84
N ARG A 389 -9.64 -10.35 14.33
CA ARG A 389 -9.51 -9.94 15.72
C ARG A 389 -9.33 -8.43 15.82
N LEU A 390 -9.87 -7.86 16.89
CA LEU A 390 -9.60 -6.49 17.30
C LEU A 390 -8.45 -6.48 18.30
N PHE A 391 -7.52 -5.54 18.15
CA PHE A 391 -6.42 -5.32 19.09
C PHE A 391 -6.67 -4.03 19.88
N VAL A 392 -6.70 -4.11 21.20
CA VAL A 392 -6.90 -2.97 22.11
C VAL A 392 -5.65 -2.78 22.94
N VAL A 393 -5.06 -1.59 22.88
CA VAL A 393 -3.99 -1.23 23.82
C VAL A 393 -4.65 -0.82 25.15
N PRO A 394 -4.38 -1.51 26.27
CA PRO A 394 -4.92 -1.15 27.57
C PRO A 394 -4.41 0.23 27.99
N ALA A 395 -5.16 0.92 28.85
CA ALA A 395 -4.81 2.24 29.32
C ALA A 395 -5.30 2.47 30.75
N SER A 396 -4.41 2.94 31.62
CA SER A 396 -4.80 3.52 32.92
C SER A 396 -5.58 4.84 32.72
N PRO A 397 -6.29 5.36 33.73
CA PRO A 397 -6.99 6.64 33.63
C PRO A 397 -6.09 7.77 33.12
N LYS A 398 -4.87 7.89 33.67
CA LYS A 398 -3.88 8.88 33.22
C LYS A 398 -3.46 8.68 31.77
N GLN A 399 -3.21 7.44 31.34
CA GLN A 399 -2.81 7.16 29.95
C GLN A 399 -3.92 7.48 28.94
N LYS A 400 -5.20 7.44 29.35
CA LYS A 400 -6.34 7.84 28.49
C LYS A 400 -6.41 9.34 28.23
N GLU A 401 -5.78 10.15 29.08
CA GLU A 401 -5.73 11.61 28.91
C GLU A 401 -4.72 12.03 27.83
N ILE A 402 -3.82 11.13 27.42
CA ILE A 402 -2.87 11.39 26.33
C ILE A 402 -3.62 11.26 24.99
N PRO A 403 -3.84 12.35 24.26
CA PRO A 403 -4.60 12.31 23.01
C PRO A 403 -3.83 11.53 21.95
N PHE A 404 -4.58 10.82 21.10
CA PHE A 404 -4.08 10.01 19.98
C PHE A 404 -3.07 8.91 20.35
N ALA A 405 -3.01 8.54 21.63
CA ALA A 405 -2.20 7.43 22.14
C ALA A 405 -3.00 6.10 22.16
N ARG A 406 -2.36 5.04 22.67
CA ARG A 406 -3.00 3.75 23.00
C ARG A 406 -3.71 3.12 21.80
N VAL A 407 -3.01 3.10 20.67
CA VAL A 407 -3.49 2.55 19.40
C VAL A 407 -2.45 1.60 18.81
N ASN A 408 -2.91 0.55 18.15
CA ASN A 408 -2.07 -0.27 17.28
C ASN A 408 -2.02 0.39 15.90
N HIS A 409 -0.95 1.12 15.66
CA HIS A 409 -0.78 1.93 14.46
C HIS A 409 0.02 1.21 13.36
N ASN A 410 0.16 -0.11 13.42
CA ASN A 410 0.85 -0.91 12.41
C ASN A 410 0.22 -0.80 11.01
N LYS A 411 1.04 -1.07 9.97
CA LYS A 411 0.61 -1.22 8.56
C LYS A 411 1.45 -2.29 7.86
N TYR A 412 1.29 -3.56 8.25
CA TYR A 412 2.05 -4.64 7.65
C TYR A 412 1.20 -5.84 7.26
N MET A 413 1.73 -6.62 6.33
CA MET A 413 1.22 -7.94 5.97
C MET A 413 2.39 -8.92 5.89
N VAL A 414 2.17 -10.14 6.37
CA VAL A 414 3.12 -11.23 6.24
C VAL A 414 2.41 -12.47 5.71
N THR A 415 2.97 -13.05 4.66
CA THR A 415 2.53 -14.31 4.08
C THR A 415 3.55 -15.39 4.37
N ASP A 416 3.33 -16.61 3.90
CA ASP A 416 4.33 -17.67 3.96
C ASP A 416 5.61 -17.38 3.17
N LYS A 417 5.58 -16.37 2.29
CA LYS A 417 6.71 -16.01 1.43
C LYS A 417 7.26 -14.62 1.65
N ILE A 418 6.39 -13.65 1.93
CA ILE A 418 6.71 -12.23 1.79
C ILE A 418 6.39 -11.47 3.08
N ALA A 419 7.28 -10.54 3.44
CA ALA A 419 7.02 -9.46 4.39
C ALA A 419 6.74 -8.15 3.63
N TYR A 420 5.60 -7.53 3.92
CA TYR A 420 5.21 -6.19 3.45
C TYR A 420 5.14 -5.25 4.66
N ILE A 421 5.92 -4.17 4.65
CA ILE A 421 5.95 -3.16 5.71
C ILE A 421 5.70 -1.79 5.08
N GLY A 422 4.54 -1.18 5.37
CA GLY A 422 4.10 0.05 4.74
C GLY A 422 3.83 1.21 5.69
N THR A 423 3.41 2.33 5.11
CA THR A 423 3.06 3.57 5.83
C THR A 423 1.54 3.84 5.86
N SER A 424 0.77 3.14 5.04
CA SER A 424 -0.61 3.48 4.67
C SER A 424 -1.67 2.63 5.37
N ASN A 425 -2.73 3.26 5.88
CA ASN A 425 -3.91 2.54 6.37
C ASN A 425 -4.65 1.88 5.20
N TRP A 426 -5.49 0.88 5.48
CA TRP A 426 -6.12 0.07 4.44
C TRP A 426 -7.53 0.55 4.15
N SER A 427 -7.59 1.68 3.43
CA SER A 427 -8.78 2.23 2.79
C SER A 427 -8.42 2.90 1.48
N GLY A 428 -9.40 3.08 0.59
CA GLY A 428 -9.12 3.37 -0.82
C GLY A 428 -8.35 4.66 -1.06
N ASP A 429 -8.62 5.72 -0.27
CA ASP A 429 -7.91 7.01 -0.41
C ASP A 429 -6.39 6.89 -0.20
N TYR A 430 -5.94 5.94 0.65
CA TYR A 430 -4.52 5.73 0.91
C TYR A 430 -3.74 5.22 -0.30
N PHE A 431 -4.45 4.65 -1.27
CA PHE A 431 -3.87 4.06 -2.47
C PHE A 431 -4.14 4.89 -3.74
N VAL A 432 -5.17 5.75 -3.72
CA VAL A 432 -5.62 6.50 -4.90
C VAL A 432 -5.19 7.97 -4.88
N SER A 433 -5.16 8.60 -3.70
CA SER A 433 -4.87 10.04 -3.57
C SER A 433 -3.76 10.36 -2.58
N THR A 434 -3.59 9.56 -1.53
CA THR A 434 -2.58 9.81 -0.50
C THR A 434 -1.24 9.20 -0.87
N ALA A 435 -0.16 9.94 -0.62
CA ALA A 435 1.19 9.45 -0.82
C ALA A 435 1.64 8.55 0.33
N GLY A 436 2.14 7.38 -0.03
CA GLY A 436 2.61 6.33 0.87
C GLY A 436 3.69 5.50 0.20
N SER A 437 4.37 4.67 0.98
CA SER A 437 5.37 3.72 0.46
C SER A 437 5.43 2.48 1.32
N ALA A 438 5.95 1.40 0.73
CA ALA A 438 6.19 0.17 1.45
C ALA A 438 7.47 -0.53 0.99
N LEU A 439 8.04 -1.30 1.91
CA LEU A 439 9.12 -2.24 1.67
C LEU A 439 8.54 -3.65 1.55
N VAL A 440 8.87 -4.32 0.45
CA VAL A 440 8.47 -5.69 0.18
C VAL A 440 9.70 -6.58 0.10
N VAL A 441 9.73 -7.62 0.93
CA VAL A 441 10.88 -8.52 1.08
C VAL A 441 10.42 -9.96 0.94
N ASN A 442 11.02 -10.67 -0.03
CA ASN A 442 10.87 -12.11 -0.18
C ASN A 442 12.19 -12.82 0.15
N GLN A 443 12.15 -13.80 1.06
CA GLN A 443 13.32 -14.59 1.49
C GLN A 443 13.08 -16.11 1.38
N THR A 444 12.10 -16.56 0.57
CA THR A 444 11.75 -17.99 0.49
C THR A 444 12.77 -18.87 -0.21
N ALA A 445 13.62 -18.31 -1.07
CA ALA A 445 14.59 -19.09 -1.84
C ALA A 445 15.78 -19.63 -1.01
N SER A 446 15.85 -19.35 0.29
CA SER A 446 17.07 -19.52 1.08
C SER A 446 16.82 -20.28 2.39
N VAL A 447 17.54 -21.38 2.59
CA VAL A 447 17.69 -22.01 3.90
C VAL A 447 18.68 -21.15 4.69
N SER A 448 18.18 -20.27 5.55
CA SER A 448 19.02 -19.45 6.43
C SER A 448 19.05 -20.06 7.84
N PRO A 449 20.24 -20.14 8.48
CA PRO A 449 20.32 -20.53 9.89
C PRO A 449 19.77 -19.45 10.82
N GLU A 450 19.69 -18.18 10.37
CA GLU A 450 19.13 -17.08 11.14
C GLU A 450 17.67 -16.78 10.74
N PRO A 451 16.83 -16.30 11.69
CA PRO A 451 15.46 -15.89 11.38
C PRO A 451 15.41 -14.82 10.29
N THR A 452 14.72 -15.12 9.18
CA THR A 452 14.42 -14.14 8.12
C THR A 452 13.51 -13.03 8.63
N VAL A 453 13.49 -11.87 7.97
CA VAL A 453 12.57 -10.77 8.33
C VAL A 453 11.11 -11.20 8.21
N GLN A 454 10.80 -12.04 7.22
CA GLN A 454 9.48 -12.66 7.10
C GLN A 454 9.13 -13.48 8.35
N SER A 455 10.04 -14.33 8.83
CA SER A 455 9.80 -15.16 10.01
C SER A 455 9.68 -14.33 11.30
N GLN A 456 10.49 -13.28 11.43
CA GLN A 456 10.43 -12.32 12.54
C GLN A 456 9.10 -11.56 12.54
N LEU A 457 8.66 -11.05 11.39
CA LEU A 457 7.39 -10.33 11.26
C LEU A 457 6.19 -11.25 11.53
N ARG A 458 6.26 -12.51 11.10
CA ARG A 458 5.28 -13.53 11.47
C ARG A 458 5.24 -13.74 12.99
N ALA A 459 6.40 -13.87 13.64
CA ALA A 459 6.47 -14.04 15.09
C ALA A 459 5.89 -12.84 15.85
N VAL A 460 6.07 -11.61 15.35
CA VAL A 460 5.43 -10.40 15.88
C VAL A 460 3.91 -10.48 15.75
N PHE A 461 3.41 -10.86 14.56
CA PHE A 461 1.97 -11.04 14.34
C PHE A 461 1.38 -12.08 15.28
N GLU A 462 1.99 -13.26 15.37
CA GLU A 462 1.50 -14.36 16.22
C GLU A 462 1.55 -13.98 17.70
N ARG A 463 2.61 -13.31 18.17
CA ARG A 463 2.67 -12.74 19.53
C ARG A 463 1.48 -11.83 19.82
N ASP A 464 1.21 -10.88 18.91
CA ASP A 464 0.13 -9.91 19.10
C ASP A 464 -1.26 -10.56 18.98
N TRP A 465 -1.40 -11.51 18.04
CA TRP A 465 -2.61 -12.27 17.78
C TRP A 465 -3.00 -13.20 18.92
N ASP A 466 -2.04 -13.85 19.59
CA ASP A 466 -2.28 -14.77 20.70
C ASP A 466 -2.28 -14.07 22.07
N SER A 467 -2.02 -12.76 22.10
CA SER A 467 -2.05 -11.96 23.32
C SER A 467 -3.46 -11.74 23.87
N ASN A 468 -3.53 -11.45 25.18
CA ASN A 468 -4.76 -11.04 25.88
C ASN A 468 -5.32 -9.68 25.40
N TYR A 469 -4.61 -8.98 24.52
CA TYR A 469 -5.02 -7.70 23.94
C TYR A 469 -5.80 -7.88 22.64
N SER A 470 -5.88 -9.11 22.14
CA SER A 470 -6.64 -9.46 20.95
C SER A 470 -8.01 -10.05 21.31
N THR A 471 -9.06 -9.65 20.61
CA THR A 471 -10.43 -10.15 20.81
C THR A 471 -11.04 -10.59 19.48
N PRO A 472 -11.50 -11.85 19.35
CA PRO A 472 -12.20 -12.33 18.16
C PRO A 472 -13.44 -11.51 17.80
N VAL A 473 -13.60 -11.20 16.52
CA VAL A 473 -14.83 -10.65 15.97
C VAL A 473 -15.72 -11.81 15.51
N ALA A 474 -16.92 -11.89 16.06
CA ALA A 474 -17.96 -12.84 15.69
C ALA A 474 -19.27 -12.10 15.30
N GLN A 475 -20.24 -12.81 14.72
CA GLN A 475 -21.49 -12.21 14.24
C GLN A 475 -22.25 -11.45 15.36
N HIS A 476 -22.31 -12.03 16.56
CA HIS A 476 -22.96 -11.43 17.74
C HIS A 476 -22.03 -10.56 18.59
N PHE A 477 -20.83 -10.23 18.09
CA PHE A 477 -19.87 -9.41 18.82
C PHE A 477 -20.42 -7.99 19.12
N ASN A 478 -20.51 -7.64 20.40
CA ASN A 478 -20.87 -6.29 20.84
C ASN A 478 -19.61 -5.45 21.07
N HIS A 479 -19.35 -4.53 20.14
CA HIS A 479 -18.16 -3.67 20.16
C HIS A 479 -18.29 -2.46 21.09
N LYS A 480 -19.51 -2.11 21.56
CA LYS A 480 -19.77 -0.84 22.29
C LYS A 480 -19.02 -0.68 23.61
N HIS A 481 -18.39 -1.74 24.11
CA HIS A 481 -17.65 -1.73 25.37
C HIS A 481 -16.18 -2.18 25.21
N LEU A 482 -15.73 -2.47 23.99
CA LEU A 482 -14.36 -2.96 23.76
C LEU A 482 -13.38 -1.80 23.54
N CYS A 483 -13.80 -0.87 22.68
CA CYS A 483 -13.27 0.46 22.50
C CYS A 483 -14.47 1.39 22.22
#